data_AF-A0A9E5KVM0-F1
#
_entry.id   AF-A0A9E5KVM0-F1
#
_cell.length_a   1.000
_cell.length_b   1.000
_cell.length_c   1.000
_cell.angle_alpha   90.00
_cell.angle_beta   90.00
_cell.angle_gamma   90.00
#
_symmetry.space_group_name_H-M   'P 1'
#
loop_
_entity.id
_entity.type
_entity.pdbx_description
1 polymer ?
#
loop_
_entity_poly.entity_id
_entity_poly.type
_entity_poly.pdbx_seq_one_letter_code
_entity_poly.pdbx_strand_id
1 'polypeptide(L)'
;MIDEQRITLLNDKPLLSERSYVVYWMQASQRVGQNEALSYAIENANALRKPLIVYFGLVSDFPQATRRHYAFMLEGLKEVKASLAERNIPLFISTDGMIEGLSKLAEHMALLVVDAAYGRLERSWRSQVSKMVACACHEVQANVVVPLLAVTDKEEYSAATLRRKIEPMISYFAQEVEIPEVQVPSLSIDCPFSCASLHDVKALLDSLHLKKMQTNYYRQKPGEKAALERLASFIEHGLDGYSDKRNDPALDYASELSAYLHFGQISSITIYHAVKNIHIEDVPAFL
;
A
#
# COMPACT_ATOMS: atom_id res chain seq x y z
N MET A 1 9.43 9.41 12.55
CA MET A 1 8.12 9.52 13.20
C MET A 1 7.11 10.00 12.18
N ILE A 2 6.09 9.19 11.94
CA ILE A 2 5.00 9.49 11.00
C ILE A 2 4.09 10.57 11.59
N ASP A 3 3.65 11.52 10.76
CA ASP A 3 2.73 12.59 11.17
C ASP A 3 1.42 12.01 11.74
N GLU A 4 1.01 12.47 12.92
CA GLU A 4 -0.16 11.95 13.63
C GLU A 4 -1.46 12.09 12.82
N GLN A 5 -1.57 13.08 11.93
CA GLN A 5 -2.74 13.28 11.08
C GLN A 5 -2.89 12.21 9.99
N ARG A 6 -1.86 11.38 9.76
CA ARG A 6 -1.96 10.17 8.91
C ARG A 6 -2.60 9.00 9.64
N ILE A 7 -2.66 9.05 10.97
CA ILE A 7 -3.02 7.91 11.81
C ILE A 7 -4.47 8.07 12.27
N THR A 8 -5.24 6.99 12.19
CA THR A 8 -6.60 6.91 12.74
C THR A 8 -6.70 5.68 13.63
N LEU A 9 -7.15 5.88 14.87
CA LEU A 9 -7.42 4.79 15.79
C LEU A 9 -8.78 4.17 15.42
N LEU A 10 -8.80 2.89 15.03
CA LEU A 10 -10.01 2.19 14.63
C LEU A 10 -10.78 1.59 15.82
N ASN A 11 -10.18 1.58 17.00
CA ASN A 11 -10.79 1.18 18.26
C ASN A 11 -10.09 1.86 19.46
N ASP A 12 -10.70 1.76 20.64
CA ASP A 12 -10.17 2.29 21.90
C ASP A 12 -9.50 1.19 22.75
N LYS A 13 -9.03 0.11 22.12
CA LYS A 13 -8.42 -1.04 22.81
C LYS A 13 -6.95 -0.75 23.14
N PRO A 14 -6.40 -1.33 24.21
CA PRO A 14 -5.03 -1.07 24.61
C PRO A 14 -4.02 -1.79 23.69
N LEU A 15 -2.77 -1.31 23.72
CA LEU A 15 -1.62 -2.10 23.29
C LEU A 15 -1.43 -3.27 24.25
N LEU A 16 -1.27 -4.48 23.72
CA LEU A 16 -1.13 -5.71 24.50
C LEU A 16 0.34 -6.16 24.50
N SER A 17 1.18 -5.42 25.22
CA SER A 17 2.64 -5.58 25.23
C SER A 17 3.14 -6.97 25.69
N GLU A 18 2.32 -7.71 26.41
CA GLU A 18 2.58 -9.08 26.83
C GLU A 18 2.54 -10.08 25.66
N ARG A 19 1.88 -9.72 24.55
CA ARG A 19 1.74 -10.57 23.37
C ARG A 19 2.98 -10.59 22.48
N SER A 20 3.01 -11.51 21.53
CA SER A 20 4.24 -11.95 20.87
C SER A 20 4.74 -11.02 19.78
N TYR A 21 3.88 -10.37 19.01
CA TYR A 21 4.30 -9.60 17.82
C TYR A 21 3.36 -8.44 17.46
N VAL A 22 3.87 -7.50 16.68
CA VAL A 22 3.07 -6.51 15.94
C VAL A 22 2.73 -7.07 14.57
N VAL A 23 1.52 -6.81 14.07
CA VAL A 23 1.13 -7.18 12.70
C VAL A 23 0.85 -5.92 11.89
N TYR A 24 1.46 -5.84 10.71
CA TYR A 24 1.06 -4.92 9.66
C TYR A 24 0.20 -5.68 8.64
N TRP A 25 -1.10 -5.39 8.63
CA TRP A 25 -2.01 -5.81 7.57
C TRP A 25 -1.82 -4.88 6.36
N MET A 26 -1.01 -5.34 5.41
CA MET A 26 -0.82 -4.68 4.12
C MET A 26 -1.97 -5.05 3.19
N GLN A 27 -2.58 -4.06 2.55
CA GLN A 27 -3.63 -4.27 1.54
C GLN A 27 -3.49 -3.34 0.34
N ALA A 28 -3.52 -2.03 0.57
CA ALA A 28 -3.49 -1.02 -0.47
C ALA A 28 -2.08 -0.47 -0.79
N SER A 29 -1.12 -0.58 0.13
CA SER A 29 0.23 0.01 -0.02
C SER A 29 1.30 -1.06 -0.23
N GLN A 30 1.25 -1.75 -1.38
CA GLN A 30 2.06 -2.94 -1.68
C GLN A 30 3.47 -2.59 -2.17
N ARG A 31 4.26 -1.96 -1.30
CA ARG A 31 5.65 -1.55 -1.54
C ARG A 31 6.42 -1.47 -0.22
N VAL A 32 7.75 -1.43 -0.27
CA VAL A 32 8.57 -1.19 0.92
C VAL A 32 8.98 0.28 1.00
N GLY A 33 9.43 0.88 -0.10
CA GLY A 33 9.84 2.28 -0.12
C GLY A 33 8.68 3.25 0.07
N GLN A 34 8.96 4.39 0.74
CA GLN A 34 7.98 5.44 1.03
C GLN A 34 6.62 4.86 1.49
N ASN A 35 6.65 4.04 2.54
CA ASN A 35 5.48 3.38 3.09
C ASN A 35 5.30 3.76 4.56
N GLU A 36 4.45 4.75 4.78
CA GLU A 36 4.15 5.33 6.09
C GLU A 36 3.58 4.27 7.05
N ALA A 37 2.73 3.37 6.55
CA ALA A 37 2.13 2.31 7.35
C ALA A 37 3.16 1.27 7.80
N LEU A 38 4.07 0.87 6.90
CA LEU A 38 5.18 -0.03 7.25
C LEU A 38 6.14 0.63 8.23
N SER A 39 6.55 1.87 7.97
CA SER A 39 7.44 2.64 8.84
C SER A 39 6.84 2.78 10.25
N TYR A 40 5.56 3.16 10.35
CA TYR A 40 4.84 3.23 11.62
C TYR A 40 4.76 1.87 12.35
N ALA A 41 4.53 0.78 11.62
CA ALA A 41 4.49 -0.55 12.22
C ALA A 41 5.86 -0.97 12.79
N ILE A 42 6.96 -0.66 12.09
CA ILE A 42 8.33 -0.93 12.57
C ILE A 42 8.65 -0.06 13.79
N GLU A 43 8.32 1.23 13.76
CA GLU A 43 8.53 2.14 14.91
C GLU A 43 7.84 1.59 16.17
N ASN A 44 6.58 1.14 16.05
CA ASN A 44 5.84 0.54 17.17
C ASN A 44 6.39 -0.83 17.60
N ALA A 45 6.78 -1.68 16.65
CA ALA A 45 7.40 -2.98 16.96
C ALA A 45 8.70 -2.80 17.74
N ASN A 46 9.55 -1.86 17.31
CA ASN A 46 10.78 -1.49 17.99
C ASN A 46 10.52 -0.92 19.40
N ALA A 47 9.55 0.00 19.53
CA ALA A 47 9.17 0.56 20.82
C ALA A 47 8.69 -0.50 21.82
N LEU A 48 7.94 -1.50 21.34
CA LEU A 48 7.46 -2.63 22.13
C LEU A 48 8.51 -3.74 22.32
N ARG A 49 9.67 -3.64 21.64
CA ARG A 49 10.69 -4.69 21.54
C ARG A 49 10.11 -6.03 21.08
N LYS A 50 9.25 -5.98 20.06
CA LYS A 50 8.57 -7.13 19.48
C LYS A 50 8.94 -7.29 18.00
N PRO A 51 8.92 -8.52 17.47
CA PRO A 51 9.00 -8.75 16.04
C PRO A 51 7.78 -8.15 15.32
N LEU A 52 7.97 -7.79 14.04
CA LEU A 52 6.92 -7.37 13.12
C LEU A 52 6.62 -8.49 12.12
N ILE A 53 5.34 -8.76 11.88
CA ILE A 53 4.89 -9.65 10.80
C ILE A 53 4.09 -8.80 9.81
N VAL A 54 4.35 -8.97 8.51
CA VAL A 54 3.46 -8.40 7.48
C VAL A 54 2.50 -9.49 7.03
N TYR A 55 1.21 -9.16 7.02
CA TYR A 55 0.14 -10.03 6.58
C TYR A 55 -0.55 -9.48 5.34
N PHE A 56 -0.85 -10.37 4.38
CA PHE A 56 -1.67 -10.09 3.21
C PHE A 56 -2.73 -11.18 3.03
N GLY A 57 -3.99 -10.78 2.83
CA GLY A 57 -5.10 -11.71 2.60
C GLY A 57 -5.61 -11.66 1.16
N LEU A 58 -5.58 -12.79 0.46
CA LEU A 58 -6.15 -12.95 -0.88
C LEU A 58 -7.64 -13.26 -0.78
N VAL A 59 -8.45 -12.65 -1.65
CA VAL A 59 -9.92 -12.74 -1.52
C VAL A 59 -10.68 -13.44 -2.64
N SER A 60 -10.18 -13.86 -3.80
CA SER A 60 -10.96 -14.62 -4.82
C SER A 60 -12.24 -13.95 -5.44
N ASP A 61 -13.10 -13.28 -4.67
CA ASP A 61 -14.39 -12.69 -5.08
C ASP A 61 -14.39 -11.15 -5.07
N PHE A 62 -13.20 -10.53 -5.01
CA PHE A 62 -13.08 -9.07 -5.02
C PHE A 62 -13.83 -8.47 -6.22
N PRO A 63 -14.73 -7.49 -6.02
CA PRO A 63 -15.63 -7.01 -7.06
C PRO A 63 -14.88 -6.58 -8.32
N GLN A 64 -15.31 -7.11 -9.47
CA GLN A 64 -14.74 -6.81 -10.80
C GLN A 64 -13.24 -7.16 -10.99
N ALA A 65 -12.60 -7.76 -9.98
CA ALA A 65 -11.25 -8.28 -10.14
C ALA A 65 -11.26 -9.49 -11.05
N THR A 66 -10.19 -9.64 -11.80
CA THR A 66 -10.01 -10.71 -12.79
C THR A 66 -8.60 -11.26 -12.66
N ARG A 67 -8.32 -12.37 -13.35
CA ARG A 67 -7.00 -13.00 -13.30
C ARG A 67 -5.84 -12.04 -13.61
N ARG A 68 -6.00 -11.08 -14.53
CA ARG A 68 -4.95 -10.09 -14.84
C ARG A 68 -4.62 -9.17 -13.67
N HIS A 69 -5.63 -8.77 -12.88
CA HIS A 69 -5.45 -7.88 -11.73
C HIS A 69 -4.67 -8.63 -10.64
N TYR A 70 -5.07 -9.87 -10.35
CA TYR A 70 -4.36 -10.71 -9.39
C TYR A 70 -2.94 -11.06 -9.85
N ALA A 71 -2.73 -11.32 -11.14
CA ALA A 71 -1.41 -11.63 -11.66
C ALA A 71 -0.46 -10.43 -11.50
N PHE A 72 -0.90 -9.22 -11.85
CA PHE A 72 -0.13 -7.99 -11.64
C PHE A 72 0.19 -7.78 -10.14
N MET A 73 -0.81 -7.94 -9.27
CA MET A 73 -0.66 -7.81 -7.82
C MET A 73 0.33 -8.84 -7.24
N LEU A 74 0.16 -10.13 -7.55
CA LEU A 74 0.96 -11.23 -6.98
C LEU A 74 2.43 -11.17 -7.42
N GLU A 75 2.70 -10.81 -8.67
CA GLU A 75 4.08 -10.58 -9.14
C GLU A 75 4.72 -9.39 -8.42
N GLY A 76 3.97 -8.31 -8.15
CA GLY A 76 4.46 -7.20 -7.33
C GLY A 76 4.73 -7.62 -5.88
N LEU A 77 3.84 -8.42 -5.28
CA LEU A 77 4.03 -8.95 -3.93
C LEU A 77 5.25 -9.87 -3.80
N LYS A 78 5.72 -10.48 -4.90
CA LYS A 78 6.96 -11.26 -4.90
C LYS A 78 8.18 -10.39 -4.61
N GLU A 79 8.20 -9.19 -5.19
CA GLU A 79 9.23 -8.18 -4.92
C GLU A 79 9.13 -7.64 -3.48
N VAL A 80 7.91 -7.38 -3.01
CA VAL A 80 7.67 -6.97 -1.61
C VAL A 80 8.17 -8.04 -0.64
N LYS A 81 7.88 -9.32 -0.90
CA LYS A 81 8.34 -10.45 -0.07
C LYS A 81 9.86 -10.51 0.03
N ALA A 82 10.56 -10.34 -1.10
CA ALA A 82 12.01 -10.33 -1.11
C ALA A 82 12.58 -9.13 -0.33
N SER A 83 12.03 -7.94 -0.56
CA SER A 83 12.48 -6.69 0.09
C SER A 83 12.24 -6.70 1.61
N LEU A 84 11.12 -7.29 2.06
CA LEU A 84 10.84 -7.49 3.49
C LEU A 84 11.78 -8.55 4.10
N ALA A 85 12.12 -9.61 3.36
CA ALA A 85 13.02 -10.64 3.83
C ALA A 85 14.45 -10.13 4.04
N GLU A 86 14.94 -9.24 3.18
CA GLU A 86 16.22 -8.52 3.38
C GLU A 86 16.23 -7.70 4.68
N ARG A 87 15.04 -7.31 5.17
CA ARG A 87 14.82 -6.59 6.44
C ARG A 87 14.45 -7.51 7.58
N ASN A 88 14.63 -8.83 7.44
CA ASN A 88 14.25 -9.81 8.47
C ASN A 88 12.77 -9.79 8.88
N ILE A 89 11.87 -9.40 7.98
CA ILE A 89 10.41 -9.37 8.17
C ILE A 89 9.73 -10.41 7.26
N PRO A 90 8.90 -11.32 7.79
CA PRO A 90 8.14 -12.25 6.96
C PRO A 90 6.90 -11.57 6.36
N LEU A 91 6.57 -11.96 5.13
CA LEU A 91 5.27 -11.72 4.51
C LEU A 91 4.45 -13.01 4.53
N PHE A 92 3.40 -13.04 5.35
CA PHE A 92 2.42 -14.13 5.41
C PHE A 92 1.25 -13.83 4.49
N ILE A 93 0.94 -14.77 3.60
CA ILE A 93 -0.12 -14.63 2.61
C ILE A 93 -1.16 -15.73 2.83
N SER A 94 -2.39 -15.36 3.14
CA SER A 94 -3.49 -16.31 3.32
C SER A 94 -4.39 -16.35 2.08
N THR A 95 -4.79 -17.55 1.65
CA THR A 95 -5.83 -17.77 0.64
C THR A 95 -7.23 -17.95 1.23
N ASP A 96 -7.35 -18.03 2.57
CA ASP A 96 -8.63 -18.24 3.26
C ASP A 96 -9.47 -16.95 3.36
N GLY A 97 -8.95 -15.83 2.85
CA GLY A 97 -9.54 -14.50 2.97
C GLY A 97 -8.81 -13.60 3.97
N MET A 98 -9.08 -12.29 3.89
CA MET A 98 -8.45 -11.27 4.72
C MET A 98 -8.73 -11.43 6.22
N ILE A 99 -9.99 -11.64 6.58
CA ILE A 99 -10.39 -11.70 7.99
C ILE A 99 -10.00 -13.04 8.61
N GLU A 100 -10.21 -14.13 7.87
CA GLU A 100 -9.90 -15.48 8.34
C GLU A 100 -8.39 -15.72 8.50
N GLY A 101 -7.53 -15.14 7.66
CA GLY A 101 -6.09 -15.19 7.91
C GLY A 101 -5.67 -14.35 9.11
N LEU A 102 -6.27 -13.17 9.31
CA LEU A 102 -5.98 -12.30 10.47
C LEU A 102 -6.47 -12.90 11.79
N SER A 103 -7.60 -13.58 11.81
CA SER A 103 -8.14 -14.21 13.03
C SER A 103 -7.15 -15.22 13.62
N LYS A 104 -6.42 -15.94 12.76
CA LYS A 104 -5.37 -16.90 13.13
C LYS A 104 -4.11 -16.24 13.72
N LEU A 105 -3.92 -14.94 13.54
CA LEU A 105 -2.84 -14.15 14.15
C LEU A 105 -3.30 -13.35 15.38
N ALA A 106 -4.61 -13.18 15.56
CA ALA A 106 -5.18 -12.21 16.50
C ALA A 106 -4.90 -12.52 17.97
N GLU A 107 -4.70 -13.80 18.32
CA GLU A 107 -4.46 -14.22 19.71
C GLU A 107 -3.15 -13.66 20.27
N HIS A 108 -2.08 -13.64 19.47
CA HIS A 108 -0.74 -13.25 19.90
C HIS A 108 -0.30 -11.87 19.39
N MET A 109 -1.25 -11.09 18.86
CA MET A 109 -1.00 -9.77 18.30
C MET A 109 -1.05 -8.68 19.39
N ALA A 110 0.06 -7.96 19.57
CA ALA A 110 0.20 -6.83 20.50
C ALA A 110 -0.42 -5.52 19.97
N LEU A 111 -0.34 -5.32 18.65
CA LEU A 111 -0.86 -4.16 17.92
C LEU A 111 -1.15 -4.59 16.47
N LEU A 112 -2.25 -4.12 15.92
CA LEU A 112 -2.55 -4.17 14.49
C LEU A 112 -2.33 -2.80 13.85
N VAL A 113 -1.51 -2.75 12.81
CA VAL A 113 -1.41 -1.61 11.90
C VAL A 113 -2.00 -2.01 10.54
N VAL A 114 -2.74 -1.13 9.89
CA VAL A 114 -3.31 -1.35 8.55
C VAL A 114 -3.16 -0.10 7.69
N ASP A 115 -2.96 -0.26 6.39
CA ASP A 115 -3.02 0.88 5.46
C ASP A 115 -4.47 1.37 5.25
N ALA A 116 -4.62 2.65 4.93
CA ALA A 116 -5.94 3.27 4.83
C ALA A 116 -6.80 2.76 3.66
N ALA A 117 -8.12 2.71 3.88
CA ALA A 117 -9.09 2.37 2.84
C ALA A 117 -10.05 3.49 2.48
N TYR A 118 -10.27 3.63 1.18
CA TYR A 118 -11.16 4.63 0.61
C TYR A 118 -12.43 4.03 -0.01
N GLY A 119 -12.47 2.70 -0.25
CA GLY A 119 -13.65 1.98 -0.71
C GLY A 119 -14.59 1.54 0.42
N ARG A 120 -15.89 1.41 0.12
CA ARG A 120 -16.91 0.97 1.09
C ARG A 120 -16.64 -0.44 1.63
N LEU A 121 -16.30 -1.38 0.74
CA LEU A 121 -16.03 -2.78 1.09
C LEU A 121 -14.80 -2.90 2.01
N GLU A 122 -13.74 -2.20 1.64
CA GLU A 122 -12.46 -2.20 2.36
C GLU A 122 -12.58 -1.59 3.77
N ARG A 123 -13.35 -0.49 3.90
CA ARG A 123 -13.70 0.08 5.22
C ARG A 123 -14.55 -0.86 6.05
N SER A 124 -15.47 -1.61 5.44
CA SER A 124 -16.26 -2.62 6.16
C SER A 124 -15.37 -3.69 6.78
N TRP A 125 -14.35 -4.17 6.06
CA TRP A 125 -13.40 -5.14 6.64
C TRP A 125 -12.63 -4.57 7.81
N ARG A 126 -12.13 -3.32 7.71
CA ARG A 126 -11.46 -2.63 8.83
C ARG A 126 -12.37 -2.47 10.05
N SER A 127 -13.65 -2.15 9.84
CA SER A 127 -14.64 -2.11 10.93
C SER A 127 -14.90 -3.50 11.56
N GLN A 128 -14.86 -4.58 10.79
CA GLN A 128 -15.03 -5.93 11.31
C GLN A 128 -13.81 -6.39 12.09
N VAL A 129 -12.61 -6.20 11.53
CA VAL A 129 -11.34 -6.59 12.13
C VAL A 129 -11.06 -5.81 13.42
N SER A 130 -11.28 -4.50 13.46
CA SER A 130 -11.09 -3.67 14.68
C SER A 130 -11.97 -4.13 15.85
N LYS A 131 -13.17 -4.65 15.56
CA LYS A 131 -14.07 -5.25 16.56
C LYS A 131 -13.58 -6.64 16.99
N MET A 132 -13.08 -7.44 16.05
CA MET A 132 -12.59 -8.81 16.26
C MET A 132 -11.30 -8.88 17.10
N VAL A 133 -10.29 -8.06 16.81
CA VAL A 133 -8.98 -8.13 17.50
C VAL A 133 -9.05 -7.56 18.92
N ALA A 134 -8.30 -8.14 19.87
CA ALA A 134 -8.33 -7.68 21.26
C ALA A 134 -7.40 -6.46 21.54
N CYS A 135 -6.42 -6.22 20.68
CA CYS A 135 -5.46 -5.11 20.80
C CYS A 135 -5.91 -3.85 20.06
N ALA A 136 -5.15 -2.78 20.24
CA ALA A 136 -5.28 -1.56 19.46
C ALA A 136 -5.17 -1.85 17.94
N CYS A 137 -5.95 -1.12 17.15
CA CYS A 137 -5.97 -1.21 15.69
C CYS A 137 -5.81 0.19 15.09
N HIS A 138 -4.67 0.44 14.44
CA HIS A 138 -4.31 1.74 13.90
C HIS A 138 -4.31 1.70 12.37
N GLU A 139 -5.06 2.60 11.75
CA GLU A 139 -5.05 2.82 10.30
C GLU A 139 -4.09 3.95 9.94
N VAL A 140 -3.28 3.77 8.89
CA VAL A 140 -2.28 4.76 8.45
C VAL A 140 -2.44 5.09 6.96
N GLN A 141 -2.58 6.38 6.64
CA GLN A 141 -2.67 6.88 5.27
C GLN A 141 -1.29 6.97 4.60
N ALA A 142 -1.00 5.97 3.75
CA ALA A 142 0.26 5.83 3.02
C ALA A 142 0.17 6.05 1.50
N ASN A 143 -1.03 6.12 0.92
CA ASN A 143 -1.19 6.25 -0.55
C ASN A 143 -1.54 7.66 -1.04
N VAL A 144 -1.69 8.61 -0.12
CA VAL A 144 -2.01 10.01 -0.42
C VAL A 144 -0.90 10.93 0.08
N VAL A 145 -0.63 11.99 -0.67
CA VAL A 145 0.32 13.02 -0.24
C VAL A 145 -0.22 13.71 1.01
N VAL A 146 -1.45 14.22 0.98
CA VAL A 146 -2.07 14.90 2.13
C VAL A 146 -3.16 13.99 2.74
N PRO A 147 -3.16 13.74 4.06
CA PRO A 147 -4.19 12.93 4.71
C PRO A 147 -5.58 13.53 4.54
N LEU A 148 -6.59 12.70 4.25
CA LEU A 148 -7.94 13.16 3.89
C LEU A 148 -8.55 14.10 4.94
N LEU A 149 -8.51 13.72 6.22
CA LEU A 149 -9.08 14.50 7.32
C LEU A 149 -8.28 15.77 7.67
N ALA A 150 -7.03 15.86 7.22
CA ALA A 150 -6.27 17.12 7.32
C ALA A 150 -6.77 18.14 6.29
N VAL A 151 -7.25 17.68 5.13
CA VAL A 151 -7.76 18.56 4.07
C VAL A 151 -9.16 19.09 4.40
N THR A 152 -10.09 18.20 4.72
CA THR A 152 -11.52 18.54 4.86
C THR A 152 -12.29 17.43 5.57
N ASP A 153 -13.31 17.82 6.32
CA ASP A 153 -14.28 16.93 7.00
C ASP A 153 -15.56 16.71 6.17
N LYS A 154 -15.65 17.33 5.00
CA LYS A 154 -16.80 17.26 4.09
C LYS A 154 -16.39 17.05 2.64
N GLU A 155 -17.34 16.60 1.84
CA GLU A 155 -17.21 16.53 0.38
C GLU A 155 -16.96 17.93 -0.21
N GLU A 156 -15.97 18.00 -1.10
CA GLU A 156 -15.65 19.21 -1.87
C GLU A 156 -16.33 19.14 -3.24
N TYR A 157 -17.10 20.17 -3.59
CA TYR A 157 -17.94 20.15 -4.79
C TYR A 157 -17.17 20.37 -6.11
N SER A 158 -15.89 20.77 -6.05
CA SER A 158 -15.06 20.98 -7.23
C SER A 158 -13.58 20.78 -6.95
N ALA A 159 -12.81 20.48 -8.00
CA ALA A 159 -11.35 20.46 -7.92
C ALA A 159 -10.76 21.80 -7.47
N ALA A 160 -11.37 22.93 -7.83
CA ALA A 160 -10.88 24.26 -7.45
C ALA A 160 -11.01 24.54 -5.93
N THR A 161 -12.05 24.02 -5.28
CA THR A 161 -12.19 24.18 -3.82
C THR A 161 -11.26 23.26 -3.06
N LEU A 162 -11.09 22.03 -3.54
CA LEU A 162 -10.13 21.07 -2.98
C LEU A 162 -8.69 21.55 -3.13
N ARG A 163 -8.30 22.02 -4.33
CA ARG A 163 -6.95 22.49 -4.66
C ARG A 163 -6.46 23.60 -3.73
N ARG A 164 -7.32 24.59 -3.46
CA ARG A 164 -7.01 25.70 -2.53
C ARG A 164 -6.68 25.24 -1.10
N LYS A 165 -7.14 24.06 -0.70
CA LYS A 165 -6.86 23.46 0.61
C LYS A 165 -5.63 22.55 0.57
N ILE A 166 -5.51 21.71 -0.47
CA ILE A 166 -4.44 20.71 -0.58
C ILE A 166 -3.09 21.35 -0.90
N GLU A 167 -3.02 22.26 -1.89
CA GLU A 167 -1.74 22.77 -2.40
C GLU A 167 -0.84 23.38 -1.32
N PRO A 168 -1.34 24.23 -0.40
CA PRO A 168 -0.51 24.79 0.67
C PRO A 168 0.06 23.72 1.62
N MET A 169 -0.59 22.56 1.70
CA MET A 169 -0.23 21.45 2.60
C MET A 169 0.74 20.44 1.97
N ILE A 170 0.85 20.41 0.64
CA ILE A 170 1.66 19.40 -0.09
C ILE A 170 3.10 19.38 0.41
N SER A 171 3.75 20.54 0.49
CA SER A 171 5.16 20.64 0.90
C SER A 171 5.40 20.11 2.31
N TYR A 172 4.44 20.32 3.23
CA TYR A 172 4.49 19.82 4.59
C TYR A 172 4.29 18.30 4.63
N PHE A 173 3.28 17.75 3.97
CA PHE A 173 2.98 16.32 4.08
C PHE A 173 3.78 15.42 3.15
N ALA A 174 4.33 15.93 2.06
CA ALA A 174 5.22 15.19 1.17
C ALA A 174 6.62 15.03 1.77
N GLN A 175 6.74 14.67 3.05
CA GLN A 175 8.03 14.30 3.63
C GLN A 175 8.46 12.94 3.12
N GLU A 176 9.73 12.81 2.80
CA GLU A 176 10.32 11.50 2.55
C GLU A 176 10.31 10.68 3.85
N VAL A 177 9.94 9.42 3.74
CA VAL A 177 9.90 8.48 4.86
C VAL A 177 10.95 7.41 4.63
N GLU A 178 11.98 7.44 5.46
CA GLU A 178 12.91 6.33 5.59
C GLU A 178 12.24 5.18 6.34
N ILE A 179 12.44 3.95 5.85
CA ILE A 179 11.94 2.75 6.51
C ILE A 179 12.96 2.36 7.60
N PRO A 180 12.58 2.39 8.89
CA PRO A 180 13.52 2.09 9.96
C PRO A 180 14.01 0.64 9.92
N GLU A 181 15.20 0.40 10.47
CA GLU A 181 15.68 -0.96 10.71
C GLU A 181 14.86 -1.65 11.80
N VAL A 182 14.60 -2.94 11.63
CA VAL A 182 13.96 -3.75 12.68
C VAL A 182 14.97 -4.14 13.75
N GLN A 183 14.57 -4.01 15.01
CA GLN A 183 15.42 -4.40 16.15
C GLN A 183 15.27 -5.87 16.54
N VAL A 184 14.12 -6.48 16.24
CA VAL A 184 13.83 -7.89 16.55
C VAL A 184 13.50 -8.61 15.24
N PRO A 185 14.44 -9.41 14.69
CA PRO A 185 14.21 -10.25 13.51
C PRO A 185 13.03 -11.19 13.69
N SER A 186 12.34 -11.51 12.59
CA SER A 186 11.07 -12.24 12.65
C SER A 186 10.90 -13.30 11.55
N LEU A 187 11.90 -13.52 10.70
CA LEU A 187 11.86 -14.52 9.64
C LEU A 187 11.69 -15.96 10.14
N SER A 188 12.10 -16.23 11.38
CA SER A 188 11.97 -17.55 12.01
C SER A 188 10.61 -17.78 12.66
N ILE A 189 9.70 -16.81 12.62
CA ILE A 189 8.34 -17.00 13.15
C ILE A 189 7.56 -17.91 12.20
N ASP A 190 6.99 -18.98 12.75
CA ASP A 190 6.16 -19.89 11.99
C ASP A 190 4.80 -19.25 11.65
N CYS A 191 4.39 -19.43 10.40
CA CYS A 191 3.06 -19.01 9.97
C CYS A 191 2.01 -20.00 10.52
N PRO A 192 1.00 -19.55 11.27
CA PRO A 192 0.01 -20.45 11.89
C PRO A 192 -1.01 -21.04 10.89
N PHE A 193 -0.80 -20.81 9.60
CA PHE A 193 -1.63 -21.31 8.50
C PHE A 193 -0.77 -21.62 7.27
N SER A 194 -1.36 -22.33 6.31
CA SER A 194 -0.72 -22.61 5.02
C SER A 194 -0.48 -21.32 4.25
N CYS A 195 0.75 -20.81 4.31
CA CYS A 195 1.13 -19.57 3.64
C CYS A 195 1.25 -19.79 2.12
N ALA A 196 0.58 -18.94 1.34
CA ALA A 196 0.64 -19.02 -0.11
C ALA A 196 2.06 -18.78 -0.64
N SER A 197 2.50 -19.65 -1.55
CA SER A 197 3.80 -19.52 -2.21
C SER A 197 3.72 -18.58 -3.41
N LEU A 198 4.63 -17.61 -3.48
CA LEU A 198 4.81 -16.72 -4.64
C LEU A 198 5.89 -17.22 -5.62
N HIS A 199 6.41 -18.44 -5.43
CA HIS A 199 7.39 -19.03 -6.36
C HIS A 199 6.74 -19.37 -7.71
N ASP A 200 5.51 -19.89 -7.68
CA ASP A 200 4.69 -20.19 -8.86
C ASP A 200 3.36 -19.42 -8.78
N VAL A 201 3.40 -18.17 -9.25
CA VAL A 201 2.22 -17.29 -9.31
C VAL A 201 1.13 -17.89 -10.20
N LYS A 202 1.48 -18.62 -11.26
CA LYS A 202 0.50 -19.24 -12.15
C LYS A 202 -0.32 -20.30 -11.42
N ALA A 203 0.34 -21.19 -10.67
CA ALA A 203 -0.34 -22.20 -9.86
C ALA A 203 -1.24 -21.57 -8.78
N LEU A 204 -0.78 -20.49 -8.14
CA LEU A 204 -1.60 -19.75 -7.17
C LEU A 204 -2.83 -19.10 -7.83
N LEU A 205 -2.68 -18.50 -9.01
CA LEU A 205 -3.82 -17.95 -9.75
C LEU A 205 -4.84 -19.02 -10.16
N ASP A 206 -4.37 -20.24 -10.45
CA ASP A 206 -5.23 -21.37 -10.83
C ASP A 206 -6.06 -21.89 -9.62
N SER A 207 -5.53 -21.79 -8.41
CA SER A 207 -6.24 -22.20 -7.19
C SER A 207 -7.26 -21.16 -6.69
N LEU A 208 -7.13 -19.89 -7.07
CA LEU A 208 -8.04 -18.82 -6.63
C LEU A 208 -9.42 -18.80 -7.33
N HIS A 209 -9.69 -19.76 -8.23
CA HIS A 209 -10.96 -19.91 -8.95
C HIS A 209 -11.54 -18.61 -9.55
N LEU A 210 -10.66 -17.70 -9.99
CA LEU A 210 -11.02 -16.37 -10.48
C LEU A 210 -11.85 -16.42 -11.77
N LYS A 211 -12.69 -15.40 -11.98
CA LYS A 211 -13.42 -15.23 -13.26
C LYS A 211 -12.44 -15.20 -14.43
N LYS A 212 -12.63 -16.12 -15.39
CA LYS A 212 -11.81 -16.22 -16.60
C LYS A 212 -12.12 -15.05 -17.54
N MET A 213 -11.07 -14.44 -18.09
CA MET A 213 -11.15 -13.53 -19.25
C MET A 213 -10.23 -14.05 -20.36
N GLN A 214 -10.44 -13.55 -21.59
CA GLN A 214 -9.71 -13.99 -22.78
C GLN A 214 -8.22 -13.59 -22.80
N THR A 215 -7.79 -12.63 -21.98
CA THR A 215 -6.40 -12.11 -22.03
C THR A 215 -5.70 -12.21 -20.67
N ASN A 216 -4.55 -12.88 -20.63
CA ASN A 216 -3.69 -13.00 -19.45
C ASN A 216 -2.57 -11.94 -19.40
N TYR A 217 -2.62 -10.93 -20.27
CA TYR A 217 -1.50 -10.01 -20.47
C TYR A 217 -1.75 -8.66 -19.80
N TYR A 218 -0.81 -8.24 -18.97
CA TYR A 218 -0.60 -6.84 -18.59
C TYR A 218 0.64 -6.35 -19.35
N ARG A 219 0.56 -5.18 -19.98
CA ARG A 219 1.66 -4.62 -20.81
C ARG A 219 2.89 -4.26 -19.98
N GLN A 220 2.66 -3.92 -18.71
CA GLN A 220 3.66 -3.34 -17.83
C GLN A 220 4.14 -4.37 -16.82
N LYS A 221 5.45 -4.41 -16.57
CA LYS A 221 5.99 -5.26 -15.51
C LYS A 221 5.49 -4.74 -14.15
N PRO A 222 4.93 -5.59 -13.27
CA PRO A 222 4.53 -5.19 -11.93
C PRO A 222 5.72 -5.03 -10.98
N GLY A 223 5.50 -4.40 -9.83
CA GLY A 223 6.50 -4.21 -8.78
C GLY A 223 6.94 -2.76 -8.62
N GLU A 224 7.53 -2.46 -7.46
CA GLU A 224 7.98 -1.11 -7.10
C GLU A 224 9.11 -0.64 -8.01
N LYS A 225 10.08 -1.51 -8.28
CA LYS A 225 11.17 -1.24 -9.22
C LYS A 225 10.67 -0.88 -10.61
N ALA A 226 9.71 -1.64 -11.15
CA ALA A 226 9.16 -1.37 -12.47
C ALA A 226 8.34 -0.06 -12.51
N ALA A 227 7.67 0.29 -11.41
CA ALA A 227 6.98 1.57 -11.27
C ALA A 227 7.96 2.76 -11.32
N LEU A 228 9.10 2.63 -10.63
CA LEU A 228 10.16 3.64 -10.64
C LEU A 228 10.81 3.77 -12.03
N GLU A 229 11.08 2.65 -12.70
CA GLU A 229 11.57 2.65 -14.09
C GLU A 229 10.56 3.32 -15.04
N ARG A 230 9.25 3.06 -14.88
CA ARG A 230 8.21 3.72 -15.69
C ARG A 230 8.12 5.22 -15.43
N LEU A 231 8.24 5.65 -14.17
CA LEU A 231 8.28 7.05 -13.79
C LEU A 231 9.49 7.77 -14.39
N ALA A 232 10.68 7.17 -14.29
CA ALA A 232 11.89 7.72 -14.89
C ALA A 232 11.74 7.87 -16.42
N SER A 233 11.21 6.85 -17.09
CA SER A 233 10.93 6.89 -18.53
C SER A 233 9.91 7.99 -18.89
N PHE A 234 8.87 8.18 -18.08
CA PHE A 234 7.90 9.25 -18.27
C PHE A 234 8.54 10.63 -18.13
N ILE A 235 9.35 10.84 -17.09
CA ILE A 235 10.07 12.10 -16.87
C ILE A 235 10.96 12.45 -18.07
N GLU A 236 11.65 11.45 -18.61
CA GLU A 236 12.58 11.64 -19.73
C GLU A 236 11.87 11.89 -21.07
N HIS A 237 10.75 11.21 -21.34
CA HIS A 237 10.17 11.17 -22.70
C HIS A 237 8.75 11.74 -22.83
N GLY A 238 7.98 11.80 -21.74
CA GLY A 238 6.54 12.10 -21.78
C GLY A 238 6.10 13.29 -20.93
N LEU A 239 6.95 13.81 -20.04
CA LEU A 239 6.60 14.94 -19.19
C LEU A 239 6.63 16.27 -19.95
N ASP A 240 7.65 16.52 -20.77
CA ASP A 240 7.73 17.71 -21.64
C ASP A 240 6.71 17.63 -22.78
N GLY A 241 5.65 18.44 -22.70
CA GLY A 241 4.48 18.40 -23.57
C GLY A 241 3.28 17.61 -23.00
N TYR A 242 3.34 17.16 -21.74
CA TYR A 242 2.23 16.49 -21.06
C TYR A 242 0.93 17.29 -21.10
N SER A 243 0.99 18.58 -20.74
CA SER A 243 -0.17 19.46 -20.60
C SER A 243 -1.01 19.51 -21.86
N ASP A 244 -0.34 19.63 -23.01
CA ASP A 244 -0.98 19.79 -24.32
C ASP A 244 -1.41 18.45 -24.94
N LYS A 245 -0.62 17.39 -24.73
CA LYS A 245 -0.76 16.13 -25.49
C LYS A 245 -1.45 15.01 -24.73
N ARG A 246 -1.63 15.11 -23.40
CA ARG A 246 -2.26 14.06 -22.58
C ARG A 246 -3.69 13.66 -22.98
N ASN A 247 -4.39 14.54 -23.71
CA ASN A 247 -5.76 14.31 -24.16
C ASN A 247 -5.84 13.65 -25.54
N ASP A 248 -4.72 13.50 -26.25
CA ASP A 248 -4.67 12.82 -27.54
C ASP A 248 -4.30 11.33 -27.34
N PRO A 249 -5.25 10.39 -27.52
CA PRO A 249 -4.99 8.97 -27.31
C PRO A 249 -4.06 8.35 -28.37
N ALA A 250 -3.74 9.07 -29.46
CA ALA A 250 -2.76 8.63 -30.43
C ALA A 250 -1.31 8.92 -30.01
N LEU A 251 -1.12 9.76 -28.99
CA LEU A 251 0.19 10.17 -28.48
C LEU A 251 0.51 9.49 -27.14
N ASP A 252 1.79 9.20 -26.91
CA ASP A 252 2.26 8.53 -25.70
C ASP A 252 2.74 9.52 -24.64
N TYR A 253 1.81 10.36 -24.16
CA TYR A 253 2.07 11.39 -23.14
C TYR A 253 1.40 11.10 -21.79
N ALA A 254 0.76 9.94 -21.63
CA ALA A 254 0.31 9.51 -20.31
C ALA A 254 1.48 8.93 -19.51
N SER A 255 1.52 9.16 -18.20
CA SER A 255 2.54 8.54 -17.34
C SER A 255 2.42 7.02 -17.26
N GLU A 256 1.21 6.51 -17.55
CA GLU A 256 0.79 5.14 -17.37
C GLU A 256 1.11 4.55 -15.98
N LEU A 257 1.19 5.39 -14.95
CA LEU A 257 1.47 4.97 -13.56
C LEU A 257 0.25 4.43 -12.82
N SER A 258 -0.94 4.46 -13.44
CA SER A 258 -2.22 4.17 -12.78
C SER A 258 -2.32 2.76 -12.21
N ALA A 259 -1.77 1.74 -12.89
CA ALA A 259 -1.74 0.38 -12.39
C ALA A 259 -0.88 0.25 -11.12
N TYR A 260 0.28 0.91 -11.09
CA TYR A 260 1.17 0.93 -9.94
C TYR A 260 0.56 1.69 -8.76
N LEU A 261 -0.05 2.86 -9.01
CA LEU A 261 -0.77 3.63 -7.99
C LEU A 261 -1.96 2.86 -7.42
N HIS A 262 -2.71 2.14 -8.27
CA HIS A 262 -3.86 1.35 -7.84
C HIS A 262 -3.48 0.26 -6.83
N PHE A 263 -2.36 -0.45 -7.05
CA PHE A 263 -1.87 -1.47 -6.12
C PHE A 263 -0.91 -0.90 -5.05
N GLY A 264 -0.67 0.41 -5.06
CA GLY A 264 0.28 1.07 -4.15
C GLY A 264 1.72 0.59 -4.30
N GLN A 265 2.10 0.15 -5.51
CA GLN A 265 3.47 -0.24 -5.86
C GLN A 265 4.40 0.97 -6.03
N ILE A 266 3.86 2.19 -6.06
CA ILE A 266 4.62 3.44 -5.98
C ILE A 266 3.86 4.45 -5.12
N SER A 267 4.57 5.24 -4.33
CA SER A 267 3.97 6.33 -3.54
C SER A 267 3.76 7.58 -4.41
N SER A 268 2.65 8.27 -4.19
CA SER A 268 2.43 9.61 -4.75
C SER A 268 3.46 10.63 -4.24
N ILE A 269 4.00 10.44 -3.04
CA ILE A 269 5.09 11.27 -2.49
C ILE A 269 6.39 11.04 -3.27
N THR A 270 6.70 9.79 -3.64
CA THR A 270 7.85 9.47 -4.51
C THR A 270 7.73 10.15 -5.87
N ILE A 271 6.54 10.11 -6.48
CA ILE A 271 6.28 10.81 -7.76
C ILE A 271 6.46 12.32 -7.60
N TYR A 272 5.92 12.91 -6.53
CA TYR A 272 6.06 14.33 -6.24
C TYR A 272 7.54 14.74 -6.16
N HIS A 273 8.36 14.03 -5.37
CA HIS A 273 9.78 14.36 -5.24
C HIS A 273 10.59 14.18 -6.52
N ALA A 274 10.23 13.19 -7.35
CA ALA A 274 10.90 12.96 -8.63
C ALA A 274 10.67 14.10 -9.62
N VAL A 275 9.56 14.83 -9.51
CA VAL A 275 9.14 15.82 -10.52
C VAL A 275 9.21 17.27 -10.04
N LYS A 276 9.00 17.55 -8.74
CA LYS A 276 8.84 18.91 -8.20
C LYS A 276 10.00 19.88 -8.48
N ASN A 277 11.22 19.36 -8.68
CA ASN A 277 12.44 20.16 -8.91
C ASN A 277 12.79 20.27 -10.40
N ILE A 278 11.99 19.69 -11.30
CA ILE A 278 12.17 19.83 -12.74
C ILE A 278 11.56 21.17 -13.17
N HIS A 279 12.32 21.98 -13.91
CA HIS A 279 11.92 23.34 -14.28
C HIS A 279 11.40 23.40 -15.73
N ILE A 280 10.22 22.82 -15.97
CA ILE A 280 9.48 22.90 -17.24
C ILE A 280 8.01 23.24 -17.00
N GLU A 281 7.32 23.79 -18.01
CA GLU A 281 5.95 24.31 -17.89
C GLU A 281 4.90 23.23 -17.55
N ASP A 282 5.19 21.97 -17.88
CA ASP A 282 4.28 20.85 -17.67
C ASP A 282 4.23 20.32 -16.22
N VAL A 283 5.23 20.64 -15.39
CA VAL A 283 5.31 20.10 -14.02
C VAL A 283 4.09 20.47 -13.17
N PRO A 284 3.62 21.74 -13.12
CA PRO A 284 2.39 22.10 -12.42
C PRO A 284 1.11 21.48 -13.00
N ALA A 285 1.13 21.03 -14.25
CA ALA A 285 -0.02 20.35 -14.87
C ALA A 285 -0.06 18.86 -14.53
N PHE A 286 1.12 18.26 -14.27
CA PHE A 286 1.25 16.86 -13.87
C PHE A 286 1.08 16.64 -12.36
N LEU A 287 1.60 17.55 -11.52
CA LEU A 287 1.45 17.53 -10.06
C LEU A 287 0.11 18.08 -9.58
#